data_AF-W3VN59-F1
#
_entry.id   AF-W3VN59-F1
#
_cell.length_a   1.000
_cell.length_b   1.000
_cell.length_c   1.000
_cell.angle_alpha   90.00
_cell.angle_beta   90.00
_cell.angle_gamma   90.00
#
_symmetry.space_group_name_H-M   'P 1'
#
loop_
_entity.id
_entity.type
_entity.pdbx_description
1 polymer ?
#
loop_
_entity_poly.entity_id
_entity_poly.type
_entity_poly.pdbx_seq_one_letter_code
_entity_poly.pdbx_strand_id
1 'polypeptide(L)'
;MHFTSLAAFALLSLAGVQAQSWPAGPPTTAGLRESEALVSSFCSGPPKGKEMAYACFKINGDIRKHMFSPKNVIGYYNRAGDTFVILQQPGEQSFSTEIDLVTINAPLKPRCLDVLIEWSTPITKNEARIDSSYPNACPGSAPIQLHIK
;
A
#
# COMPACT_ATOMS: atom_id res chain seq x y z
N MET A 1 21.95 42.55 -45.08
CA MET A 1 22.47 41.18 -45.26
C MET A 1 23.53 41.00 -44.17
N HIS A 2 23.48 40.12 -43.18
CA HIS A 2 22.64 38.95 -42.93
C HIS A 2 22.88 38.47 -41.48
N PHE A 3 21.81 37.92 -40.88
CA PHE A 3 21.74 36.87 -39.84
C PHE A 3 22.50 37.01 -38.51
N THR A 4 21.81 37.57 -37.50
CA THR A 4 21.97 37.17 -36.09
C THR A 4 21.30 35.81 -35.87
N SER A 5 22.11 34.75 -35.81
CA SER A 5 21.65 33.40 -35.44
C SER A 5 21.45 33.31 -33.93
N LEU A 6 20.21 33.43 -33.47
CA LEU A 6 19.81 33.08 -32.10
C LEU A 6 19.55 31.57 -32.04
N ALA A 7 20.56 30.81 -31.63
CA ALA A 7 20.40 29.41 -31.28
C ALA A 7 19.57 29.31 -30.00
N ALA A 8 18.29 28.98 -30.13
CA ALA A 8 17.44 28.62 -29.01
C ALA A 8 17.88 27.24 -28.50
N PHE A 9 18.67 27.22 -27.43
CA PHE A 9 18.90 26.03 -26.64
C PHE A 9 17.60 25.68 -25.92
N ALA A 10 16.82 24.76 -26.50
CA ALA A 10 15.75 24.09 -25.81
C ALA A 10 16.39 23.27 -24.67
N LEU A 11 16.31 23.80 -23.45
CA LEU A 11 16.64 23.04 -22.25
C LEU A 11 15.63 21.89 -22.16
N LEU A 12 16.07 20.70 -22.53
CA LEU A 12 15.44 19.44 -22.15
C LEU A 12 15.34 19.44 -20.63
N SER A 13 14.18 19.81 -20.09
CA SER A 13 13.85 19.58 -18.70
C SER A 13 13.77 18.08 -18.50
N LEU A 14 14.90 17.49 -18.12
CA LEU A 14 14.96 16.21 -17.42
C LEU A 14 14.10 16.39 -16.17
N ALA A 15 12.82 16.02 -16.28
CA ALA A 15 12.01 15.69 -15.11
C ALA A 15 12.71 14.49 -14.47
N GLY A 16 13.66 14.78 -13.58
CA GLY A 16 14.22 13.78 -12.70
C GLY A 16 13.05 13.20 -11.93
N VAL A 17 12.70 11.95 -12.23
CA VAL A 17 11.80 11.15 -11.42
C VAL A 17 12.35 11.24 -10.00
N GLN A 18 11.63 11.95 -9.12
CA GLN A 18 12.00 12.05 -7.72
C GLN A 18 12.11 10.62 -7.21
N ALA A 19 13.29 10.25 -6.70
CA ALA A 19 13.52 8.95 -6.10
C ALA A 19 12.43 8.72 -5.03
N GLN A 20 11.66 7.65 -5.20
CA GLN A 20 10.57 7.32 -4.32
C GLN A 20 11.12 7.13 -2.89
N SER A 21 10.76 8.03 -1.98
CA SER A 21 11.30 8.15 -0.61
C SER A 21 10.68 7.20 0.43
N TRP A 22 10.33 5.97 0.05
CA TRP A 22 9.57 5.02 0.86
C TRP A 22 10.40 3.75 1.03
N PRO A 23 10.45 3.16 2.23
CA PRO A 23 9.79 3.56 3.47
C PRO A 23 10.51 4.71 4.22
N ALA A 24 9.79 5.39 5.12
CA ALA A 24 10.35 6.44 6.00
C ALA A 24 10.25 6.07 7.49
N GLY A 25 11.37 6.18 8.21
CA GLY A 25 11.46 5.89 9.65
C GLY A 25 11.59 4.40 9.99
N PRO A 26 11.58 4.05 11.30
CA PRO A 26 11.63 2.65 11.73
C PRO A 26 10.28 1.93 11.47
N PRO A 27 10.27 0.59 11.40
CA PRO A 27 9.04 -0.17 11.29
C PRO A 27 8.10 0.10 12.47
N THR A 28 6.81 0.21 12.20
CA THR A 28 5.77 0.37 13.20
C THR A 28 4.42 -0.06 12.65
N THR A 29 3.66 -0.79 13.47
CA THR A 29 2.26 -1.15 13.19
C THR A 29 1.30 -0.27 13.99
N ALA A 30 1.65 1.01 14.19
CA ALA A 30 0.80 1.95 14.91
C ALA A 30 -0.63 1.93 14.35
N GLY A 31 -1.61 1.79 15.25
CA GLY A 31 -3.02 1.65 14.89
C GLY A 31 -3.51 0.21 14.71
N LEU A 32 -2.61 -0.77 14.57
CA LEU A 32 -2.97 -2.19 14.59
C LEU A 32 -2.78 -2.80 15.99
N ARG A 33 -3.64 -3.76 16.35
CA ARG A 33 -3.54 -4.52 17.60
C ARG A 33 -3.46 -6.02 17.33
N GLU A 34 -2.70 -6.76 18.12
CA GLU A 34 -2.68 -8.22 18.02
C GLU A 34 -4.05 -8.80 18.38
N SER A 35 -4.65 -9.59 17.47
CA SER A 35 -5.86 -10.37 17.76
C SER A 35 -6.09 -11.46 16.72
N GLU A 36 -5.73 -12.70 17.09
CA GLU A 36 -5.96 -13.89 16.25
C GLU A 36 -7.45 -14.05 15.90
N ALA A 37 -8.33 -13.89 16.90
CA ALA A 37 -9.77 -14.08 16.73
C ALA A 37 -10.38 -13.05 15.77
N LEU A 38 -9.96 -11.79 15.84
CA LEU A 38 -10.47 -10.75 14.95
C LEU A 38 -9.92 -10.93 13.54
N VAL A 39 -8.63 -11.23 13.37
CA VAL A 39 -8.07 -11.52 12.03
C VAL A 39 -8.76 -12.72 11.40
N SER A 40 -8.94 -13.82 12.12
CA SER A 40 -9.68 -14.99 11.62
C SER A 40 -11.13 -14.64 11.25
N SER A 41 -11.82 -13.87 12.09
CA SER A 41 -13.20 -13.43 11.83
C SER A 41 -13.35 -12.57 10.58
N PHE A 42 -12.33 -11.77 10.21
CA PHE A 42 -12.39 -10.91 9.02
C PHE A 42 -11.83 -11.60 7.77
N CYS A 43 -10.74 -12.37 7.90
CA CYS A 43 -9.92 -12.83 6.77
C CYS A 43 -10.04 -14.32 6.45
N SER A 44 -10.73 -15.12 7.27
CA SER A 44 -10.90 -16.56 7.03
C SER A 44 -12.35 -17.04 7.14
N GLY A 45 -13.23 -16.24 7.75
CA GLY A 45 -14.65 -16.56 7.90
C GLY A 45 -15.53 -15.96 6.80
N PRO A 46 -16.78 -16.45 6.64
CA PRO A 46 -17.78 -15.75 5.85
C PRO A 46 -18.05 -14.36 6.44
N PRO A 47 -18.28 -13.30 5.62
CA PRO A 47 -18.37 -11.91 6.09
C PRO A 47 -19.69 -11.58 6.83
N LYS A 48 -20.37 -12.59 7.38
CA LYS A 48 -21.68 -12.45 8.01
C LYS A 48 -21.60 -11.49 9.20
N GLY A 49 -22.54 -10.55 9.25
CA GLY A 49 -22.65 -9.57 10.34
C GLY A 49 -21.59 -8.47 10.33
N LYS A 50 -20.80 -8.32 9.26
CA LYS A 50 -19.86 -7.21 9.09
C LYS A 50 -20.50 -6.14 8.17
N GLU A 51 -20.91 -5.04 8.79
CA GLU A 51 -21.51 -3.89 8.12
C GLU A 51 -20.44 -2.93 7.54
N MET A 52 -19.20 -2.98 8.04
CA MET A 52 -18.10 -2.12 7.61
C MET A 52 -17.28 -2.70 6.46
N ALA A 53 -16.68 -1.82 5.64
CA ALA A 53 -15.66 -2.23 4.68
C ALA A 53 -14.33 -2.52 5.38
N TYR A 54 -13.57 -3.49 4.85
CA TYR A 54 -12.26 -3.86 5.35
C TYR A 54 -11.44 -4.55 4.26
N ALA A 55 -10.12 -4.54 4.42
CA ALA A 55 -9.19 -5.22 3.53
C ALA A 55 -8.29 -6.16 4.35
N CYS A 56 -8.15 -7.39 3.89
CA CYS A 56 -7.25 -8.37 4.47
C CYS A 56 -5.96 -8.43 3.66
N PHE A 57 -4.83 -8.52 4.34
CA PHE A 57 -3.50 -8.54 3.75
C PHE A 57 -2.71 -9.72 4.29
N LYS A 58 -1.78 -10.21 3.47
CA LYS A 58 -0.85 -11.28 3.83
C LYS A 58 0.56 -10.93 3.37
N ILE A 59 1.56 -11.27 4.18
CA ILE A 59 2.99 -11.21 3.85
C ILE A 59 3.66 -12.53 4.15
N ASN A 60 4.85 -12.75 3.59
CA ASN A 60 5.72 -13.89 3.93
C ASN A 60 6.69 -13.50 5.06
N GLY A 61 6.19 -13.00 6.18
CA GLY A 61 7.01 -12.47 7.27
C GLY A 61 6.17 -11.95 8.43
N ASP A 62 6.74 -11.07 9.24
CA ASP A 62 6.07 -10.46 10.40
C ASP A 62 5.86 -8.97 10.18
N ILE A 63 4.61 -8.53 10.04
CA ILE A 63 4.25 -7.16 9.65
C ILE A 63 4.76 -6.12 10.64
N ARG A 64 5.01 -6.51 11.90
CA ARG A 64 5.62 -5.65 12.93
C ARG A 64 7.02 -5.17 12.55
N LYS A 65 7.69 -5.89 11.66
CA LYS A 65 9.05 -5.60 11.15
C LYS A 65 9.04 -4.95 9.77
N HIS A 66 7.92 -5.04 9.06
CA HIS A 66 7.83 -4.69 7.65
C HIS A 66 6.79 -3.60 7.35
N MET A 67 6.01 -3.13 8.32
CA MET A 67 5.12 -1.98 8.12
C MET A 67 5.83 -0.68 8.46
N PHE A 68 5.74 0.30 7.57
CA PHE A 68 6.34 1.62 7.72
C PHE A 68 5.32 2.72 7.43
N SER A 69 5.51 3.85 8.12
CA SER A 69 4.76 5.08 7.91
C SER A 69 3.22 4.90 7.86
N PRO A 70 2.60 4.11 8.76
CA PRO A 70 1.14 3.96 8.75
C PRO A 70 0.46 5.31 9.04
N LYS A 71 -0.50 5.66 8.19
CA LYS A 71 -1.33 6.86 8.27
C LYS A 71 -2.79 6.43 8.37
N ASN A 72 -3.45 6.83 9.46
CA ASN A 72 -4.88 6.57 9.67
C ASN A 72 -5.27 5.07 9.57
N VAL A 73 -4.32 4.18 9.88
CA VAL A 73 -4.55 2.74 9.88
C VAL A 73 -5.18 2.33 11.21
N ILE A 74 -6.27 1.57 11.16
CA ILE A 74 -6.85 0.88 12.32
C ILE A 74 -7.17 -0.55 11.94
N GLY A 75 -6.84 -1.49 12.81
CA GLY A 75 -7.16 -2.89 12.55
C GLY A 75 -6.42 -3.87 13.45
N TYR A 76 -6.20 -5.07 12.93
CA TYR A 76 -5.65 -6.20 13.70
C TYR A 76 -4.66 -7.02 12.91
N TYR A 77 -3.67 -7.60 13.59
CA TYR A 77 -2.76 -8.60 13.04
C TYR A 77 -2.81 -9.89 13.87
N ASN A 78 -2.50 -11.02 13.25
CA ASN A 78 -2.46 -12.32 13.92
C ASN A 78 -1.13 -12.51 14.66
N ARG A 79 -1.01 -13.53 15.52
CA ARG A 79 0.20 -13.69 16.36
C ARG A 79 1.50 -13.82 15.55
N ALA A 80 1.42 -14.48 14.39
CA ALA A 80 2.55 -14.64 13.48
C ALA A 80 2.97 -13.31 12.82
N GLY A 81 2.05 -12.35 12.73
CA GLY A 81 2.23 -11.10 12.00
C GLY A 81 2.17 -11.27 10.48
N ASP A 82 1.85 -12.47 9.98
CA ASP A 82 1.82 -12.77 8.55
C ASP A 82 0.51 -12.38 7.88
N THR A 83 -0.55 -12.18 8.68
CA THR A 83 -1.90 -11.86 8.20
C THR A 83 -2.49 -10.75 9.06
N PHE A 84 -3.06 -9.75 8.42
CA PHE A 84 -3.66 -8.61 9.10
C PHE A 84 -4.86 -8.04 8.33
N VAL A 85 -5.70 -7.30 9.04
CA VAL A 85 -6.88 -6.63 8.51
C VAL A 85 -6.79 -5.14 8.81
N ILE A 86 -7.13 -4.31 7.83
CA ILE A 86 -7.35 -2.87 8.01
C ILE A 86 -8.84 -2.60 7.84
N LEU A 87 -9.41 -1.89 8.82
CA LEU A 87 -10.79 -1.45 8.82
C LEU A 87 -10.90 -0.10 8.15
N GLN A 88 -12.03 0.13 7.46
CA GLN A 88 -12.35 1.44 6.91
C GLN A 88 -12.28 2.53 7.99
N GLN A 89 -11.59 3.63 7.68
CA GLN A 89 -11.60 4.87 8.44
C GLN A 89 -12.06 6.04 7.55
N PRO A 90 -12.53 7.16 8.13
CA PRO A 90 -12.72 8.39 7.38
C PRO A 90 -11.39 8.92 6.83
N GLY A 91 -11.39 9.37 5.56
CA GLY A 91 -10.21 9.88 4.89
C GLY A 91 -9.30 8.79 4.30
N GLU A 92 -8.21 9.21 3.68
CA GLU A 92 -7.19 8.31 3.13
C GLU A 92 -6.47 7.56 4.27
N GLN A 93 -6.27 6.26 4.09
CA GLN A 93 -5.41 5.44 4.92
C GLN A 93 -4.26 4.94 4.07
N SER A 94 -3.06 4.84 4.64
CA SER A 94 -1.93 4.28 3.91
C SER A 94 -0.89 3.67 4.82
N PHE A 95 -0.06 2.81 4.26
CA PHE A 95 1.16 2.32 4.87
C PHE A 95 2.10 1.86 3.75
N SER A 96 3.34 1.54 4.11
CA SER A 96 4.29 0.94 3.19
C SER A 96 4.95 -0.29 3.78
N THR A 97 5.45 -1.16 2.92
CA THR A 97 6.53 -2.09 3.22
C THR A 97 7.85 -1.56 2.66
N GLU A 98 8.90 -2.38 2.69
CA GLU A 98 10.13 -2.07 1.98
C GLU A 98 9.96 -1.99 0.46
N ILE A 99 8.88 -2.57 -0.08
CA ILE A 99 8.66 -2.73 -1.52
C ILE A 99 7.35 -2.05 -1.95
N ASP A 100 6.28 -2.27 -1.19
CA ASP A 100 4.94 -1.85 -1.55
C ASP A 100 4.55 -0.56 -0.83
N LEU A 101 3.90 0.34 -1.55
CA LEU A 101 3.07 1.41 -1.01
C LEU A 101 1.62 0.98 -1.13
N VAL A 102 0.90 0.96 -0.01
CA VAL A 102 -0.53 0.67 0.03
C VAL A 102 -1.31 1.94 0.36
N THR A 103 -2.18 2.35 -0.56
CA THR A 103 -3.15 3.44 -0.35
C THR A 103 -4.56 2.85 -0.32
N ILE A 104 -5.35 3.24 0.66
CA ILE A 104 -6.69 2.73 0.91
C ILE A 104 -7.64 3.92 1.01
N ASN A 105 -8.61 3.95 0.11
CA ASN A 105 -9.60 5.00 0.02
C ASN A 105 -10.98 4.50 0.45
N ALA A 106 -11.89 5.47 0.60
CA ALA A 106 -13.28 5.20 0.86
C ALA A 106 -13.88 4.24 -0.20
N PRO A 107 -14.85 3.40 0.18
CA PRO A 107 -15.45 2.42 -0.72
C PRO A 107 -16.03 3.03 -2.00
N LEU A 108 -15.60 2.54 -3.17
CA LEU A 108 -16.27 2.83 -4.45
C LEU A 108 -17.51 1.96 -4.66
N LYS A 109 -17.61 0.84 -3.94
CA LYS A 109 -18.74 -0.10 -3.94
C LYS A 109 -19.16 -0.40 -2.51
N PRO A 110 -20.43 -0.76 -2.24
CA PRO A 110 -20.87 -1.07 -0.89
C PRO A 110 -19.97 -2.10 -0.21
N ARG A 111 -19.37 -1.72 0.92
CA ARG A 111 -18.50 -2.55 1.77
C ARG A 111 -17.17 -3.02 1.14
N CYS A 112 -16.76 -2.53 -0.03
CA CYS A 112 -15.46 -2.88 -0.61
C CYS A 112 -14.53 -1.68 -0.59
N LEU A 113 -13.37 -1.82 0.03
CA LEU A 113 -12.36 -0.75 0.02
C LEU A 113 -11.77 -0.59 -1.38
N ASP A 114 -11.40 0.64 -1.71
CA ASP A 114 -10.57 0.93 -2.88
C ASP A 114 -9.12 0.88 -2.42
N VAL A 115 -8.39 -0.13 -2.89
CA VAL A 115 -6.99 -0.37 -2.50
C VAL A 115 -6.12 -0.25 -3.73
N LEU A 116 -5.13 0.63 -3.66
CA LEU A 116 -4.06 0.77 -4.62
C LEU A 116 -2.77 0.27 -3.98
N ILE A 117 -2.09 -0.63 -4.66
CA ILE A 117 -0.73 -1.04 -4.31
C ILE A 117 0.21 -0.58 -5.41
N GLU A 118 1.25 0.17 -5.04
CA GLU A 118 2.32 0.60 -5.94
C GLU A 118 3.64 0.01 -5.48
N TRP A 119 4.48 -0.45 -6.41
CA TRP A 119 5.81 -0.93 -6.09
C TRP A 119 6.82 -0.57 -7.18
N SER A 120 8.09 -0.51 -6.80
CA SER A 120 9.18 -0.20 -7.72
C SER A 120 9.76 -1.48 -8.32
N THR A 121 9.66 -1.61 -9.65
CA THR A 121 10.25 -2.72 -10.41
C THR A 121 11.52 -2.23 -11.11
N PRO A 122 12.70 -2.80 -10.78
CA PRO A 122 13.93 -2.47 -11.48
C PRO A 122 13.83 -2.82 -12.97
N ILE A 123 14.13 -1.86 -13.86
CA ILE A 123 14.28 -2.10 -15.30
C ILE A 123 15.76 -2.31 -15.62
N THR A 124 16.61 -1.45 -15.06
CA THR A 124 18.06 -1.54 -15.19
C THR A 124 18.72 -1.30 -13.84
N LYS A 125 20.06 -1.33 -13.79
CA LYS A 125 20.82 -1.07 -12.55
C LYS A 125 20.52 0.30 -11.92
N ASN A 126 20.12 1.29 -12.73
CA ASN A 126 19.91 2.67 -12.29
C ASN A 126 18.50 3.20 -12.59
N GLU A 127 17.61 2.34 -13.10
CA GLU A 127 16.27 2.75 -13.54
C GLU A 127 15.24 1.76 -13.01
N ALA A 128 14.14 2.30 -12.48
CA ALA A 128 13.00 1.53 -12.03
C ALA A 128 11.72 2.14 -12.56
N ARG A 129 10.73 1.29 -12.84
CA ARG A 129 9.35 1.68 -13.15
C ARG A 129 8.51 1.50 -11.89
N ILE A 130 7.52 2.38 -11.72
CA ILE A 130 6.46 2.15 -10.74
C ILE A 130 5.37 1.31 -11.40
N ASP A 131 5.16 0.13 -10.84
CA ASP A 131 4.05 -0.74 -11.15
C ASP A 131 2.93 -0.55 -10.13
N SER A 132 1.70 -0.86 -10.53
CA SER A 132 0.57 -0.76 -9.63
C SER A 132 -0.49 -1.83 -9.88
N SER A 133 -1.29 -2.09 -8.84
CA SER A 133 -2.46 -2.96 -8.92
C SER A 133 -3.61 -2.43 -8.07
N TYR A 134 -4.83 -2.80 -8.47
CA TYR A 134 -6.07 -2.52 -7.76
C TYR A 134 -6.72 -3.85 -7.33
N PRO A 135 -6.23 -4.49 -6.26
CA PRO A 135 -6.74 -5.78 -5.81
C PRO A 135 -8.20 -5.70 -5.33
N ASN A 136 -8.89 -6.83 -5.38
CA ASN A 136 -10.26 -6.93 -4.86
C ASN A 136 -10.26 -6.94 -3.32
N ALA A 137 -10.63 -5.81 -2.71
CA ALA A 137 -10.72 -5.63 -1.26
C ALA A 137 -12.17 -5.64 -0.75
N CYS A 138 -12.93 -6.66 -1.13
CA CYS A 138 -14.29 -6.90 -0.64
C CYS A 138 -14.31 -7.96 0.49
N PRO A 139 -15.24 -7.88 1.44
CA PRO A 139 -15.46 -8.92 2.46
C PRO A 139 -15.60 -10.32 1.85
N GLY A 140 -14.84 -11.28 2.38
CA GLY A 140 -14.79 -12.66 1.88
C GLY A 140 -13.83 -12.91 0.70
N SER A 141 -13.17 -11.87 0.18
CA SER A 141 -12.10 -12.03 -0.81
C SER A 141 -10.84 -12.62 -0.15
N ALA A 142 -9.99 -13.26 -0.95
CA ALA A 142 -8.69 -13.72 -0.47
C ALA A 142 -7.85 -12.55 0.06
N PRO A 143 -7.00 -12.76 1.09
CA PRO A 143 -6.07 -11.74 1.54
C PRO A 143 -5.16 -11.25 0.40
N ILE A 144 -4.95 -9.95 0.35
CA ILE A 144 -4.10 -9.29 -0.63
C ILE A 144 -2.64 -9.59 -0.27
N GLN A 145 -1.91 -10.23 -1.18
CA GLN A 145 -0.51 -10.56 -0.98
C GLN A 145 0.34 -9.30 -1.16
N LEU A 146 1.18 -9.00 -0.17
CA LEU A 146 2.17 -7.92 -0.21
C LEU A 146 3.59 -8.48 -0.31
N HIS A 147 4.48 -7.68 -0.88
CA HIS A 147 5.90 -7.93 -1.03
C HIS A 147 6.69 -7.33 0.14
N ILE A 148 7.74 -8.05 0.54
CA ILE A 148 8.73 -7.62 1.54
C ILE A 148 10.12 -8.04 1.05
N LYS A 149 11.17 -7.42 1.59
CA LYS A 149 12.56 -7.70 1.23
C LYS A 149 13.21 -8.80 2.06
#